data_AF-A0A953UIS3-F1
#
_entry.id   AF-A0A953UIS3-F1
#
_cell.length_a   1.000
_cell.length_b   1.000
_cell.length_c   1.000
_cell.angle_alpha   90.00
_cell.angle_beta   90.00
_cell.angle_gamma   90.00
#
_symmetry.space_group_name_H-M   'P 1'
#
loop_
_entity.id
_entity.type
_entity.pdbx_description
1 polymer ?
#
loop_
_entity_poly.entity_id
_entity_poly.type
_entity_poly.pdbx_seq_one_letter_code
_entity_poly.pdbx_strand_id
1 'polypeptide(L)'
;MVITIAVALVVGTIVFTLFVRSQDVPEAAPVSPTAHLEERKSQVYENLRDLQFEFRLGKLSDADYQKTKLDLQRELARVLAEIDALKPAAPPAQQPLQQPVQAKAAAQAKAYVPPPASAASANGHTCPHCGSAFPQPMKFCGECGKAMA
;
A
#
# COMPACT_ATOMS: atom_id res chain seq x y z
N MET A 1 34.79 -51.99 13.25
CA MET A 1 35.64 -50.80 12.97
C MET A 1 34.97 -49.86 11.96
N VAL A 2 34.79 -50.25 10.69
CA VAL A 2 34.17 -49.34 9.69
C VAL A 2 32.71 -49.00 10.03
N ILE A 3 31.88 -50.01 10.35
CA ILE A 3 30.46 -49.80 10.71
C ILE A 3 30.32 -48.94 11.96
N THR A 4 31.15 -49.19 12.98
CA THR A 4 31.14 -48.43 14.24
C THR A 4 31.52 -46.97 14.03
N ILE A 5 32.50 -46.70 13.16
CA ILE A 5 32.91 -45.33 12.81
C ILE A 5 31.80 -44.63 12.00
N ALA A 6 31.18 -45.33 11.04
CA ALA A 6 30.09 -44.79 10.25
C ALA A 6 28.89 -44.39 11.15
N VAL A 7 28.50 -45.25 12.09
CA VAL A 7 27.42 -44.95 13.04
C VAL A 7 27.78 -43.75 13.93
N ALA A 8 29.01 -43.69 14.45
CA ALA A 8 29.45 -42.57 15.29
C ALA A 8 29.43 -41.23 14.53
N LEU A 9 29.84 -41.23 13.25
CA LEU A 9 29.79 -40.03 12.42
C LEU A 9 28.36 -39.57 12.14
N VAL A 10 27.44 -40.50 11.84
CA VAL A 10 26.03 -40.18 11.62
C VAL A 10 25.38 -39.61 12.89
N VAL A 11 25.65 -40.22 14.05
CA VAL A 11 25.15 -39.69 15.32
C VAL A 11 25.75 -38.31 15.61
N GLY A 12 27.04 -38.12 15.37
CA GLY A 12 27.73 -36.84 15.54
C GLY A 12 27.14 -35.73 14.67
N THR A 13 26.85 -36.00 13.39
CA THR A 13 26.24 -35.01 12.49
C THR A 13 24.80 -34.68 12.87
N ILE A 14 24.01 -35.67 13.29
CA ILE A 14 22.64 -35.43 13.77
C ILE A 14 22.67 -34.56 15.03
N VAL A 15 23.51 -34.89 16.01
CA VAL A 15 23.63 -34.11 17.25
C VAL A 15 24.11 -32.69 16.94
N PHE A 16 25.12 -32.52 16.09
CA PHE A 16 25.65 -31.21 15.73
C PHE A 16 24.61 -30.34 15.01
N THR A 17 23.88 -30.91 14.04
CA THR A 17 22.86 -30.17 13.28
C THR A 17 21.67 -29.76 14.14
N LEU A 18 21.24 -30.59 15.09
CA LEU A 18 20.15 -30.28 16.01
C LEU A 18 20.55 -29.29 17.12
N PHE A 19 21.80 -29.36 17.59
CA PHE A 19 22.29 -28.49 18.67
C PHE A 19 22.63 -27.06 18.18
N VAL A 20 23.22 -26.93 16.99
CA VAL A 20 23.55 -25.62 16.38
C VAL A 20 22.28 -24.83 16.07
N ARG A 21 21.23 -25.50 15.58
CA ARG A 21 19.96 -24.87 15.19
C ARG A 21 19.20 -24.22 16.34
N SER A 22 19.49 -24.59 17.60
CA SER A 22 18.87 -23.97 18.78
C SER A 22 19.55 -22.65 19.17
N GLN A 23 20.84 -22.49 18.85
CA GLN A 23 21.59 -21.25 19.11
C GLN A 23 21.34 -20.20 18.03
N ASP A 24 20.97 -20.63 16.82
CA ASP A 24 20.64 -19.77 15.69
C ASP A 24 19.15 -19.38 15.64
N VAL A 25 18.35 -19.62 16.69
CA VAL A 25 16.97 -19.12 16.77
C VAL A 25 17.03 -17.69 17.34
N PRO A 26 16.81 -16.64 16.52
CA PRO A 26 16.65 -15.31 17.06
C PRO A 26 15.51 -15.31 18.08
N GLU A 27 15.77 -14.76 19.26
CA GLU A 27 14.78 -14.55 20.32
C GLU A 27 13.50 -14.01 19.67
N ALA A 28 12.38 -14.75 19.79
CA ALA A 28 11.13 -14.32 19.21
C ALA A 28 10.83 -12.92 19.73
N ALA A 29 10.73 -11.94 18.83
CA ALA A 29 10.46 -10.57 19.20
C ALA A 29 9.26 -10.57 20.18
N PRO A 30 9.37 -9.93 21.35
CA PRO A 30 8.29 -9.94 22.32
C PRO A 30 7.03 -9.46 21.59
N VAL A 31 5.96 -10.26 21.69
CA VAL A 31 4.65 -9.94 21.09
C VAL A 31 4.34 -8.48 21.39
N SER A 32 4.34 -7.65 20.34
CA SER A 32 4.15 -6.22 20.52
C SER A 32 2.76 -6.01 21.12
N PRO A 33 2.58 -5.08 22.06
CA PRO A 33 1.26 -4.76 22.61
C PRO A 33 0.21 -4.43 21.52
N THR A 34 0.65 -4.02 20.33
CA THR A 34 -0.18 -3.72 19.16
C THR A 34 -0.52 -4.94 18.29
N ALA A 35 0.11 -6.10 18.47
CA ALA A 35 -0.05 -7.26 17.58
C ALA A 35 -1.52 -7.69 17.43
N HIS A 36 -2.28 -7.71 18.53
CA HIS A 36 -3.71 -8.04 18.50
C HIS A 36 -4.56 -7.00 17.76
N LEU A 37 -4.16 -5.72 17.80
CA LEU A 37 -4.83 -4.65 17.07
C LEU A 37 -4.47 -4.68 15.58
N GLU A 38 -3.22 -5.04 15.25
CA GLU A 38 -2.78 -5.24 13.88
C GLU A 38 -3.52 -6.40 13.21
N GLU A 39 -3.75 -7.48 13.96
CA GLU A 39 -4.59 -8.60 13.52
C GLU A 39 -6.07 -8.18 13.34
N ARG A 40 -6.64 -7.39 14.27
CA ARG A 40 -7.98 -6.83 14.05
C ARG A 40 -8.05 -5.93 12.82
N LYS A 41 -7.03 -5.11 12.60
CA LYS A 41 -6.93 -4.25 11.42
C LYS A 41 -6.92 -5.09 10.13
N SER A 42 -6.12 -6.15 10.07
CA SER A 42 -6.05 -7.03 8.90
C SER A 42 -7.41 -7.68 8.61
N GLN A 43 -8.12 -8.14 9.65
CA GLN A 43 -9.47 -8.70 9.53
C GLN A 43 -10.48 -7.71 8.97
N VAL A 44 -10.49 -6.46 9.44
CA VAL A 44 -11.41 -5.43 8.92
C VAL A 44 -11.11 -5.08 7.44
N TYR A 45 -9.84 -5.06 7.04
CA TYR A 45 -9.47 -4.88 5.63
C TYR A 45 -9.94 -6.04 4.75
N GLU A 46 -9.78 -7.28 5.22
CA GLU A 46 -10.26 -8.46 4.52
C GLU A 46 -11.79 -8.45 4.39
N ASN A 47 -12.51 -8.08 5.44
CA ASN A 47 -13.96 -7.94 5.41
C ASN A 47 -14.43 -6.86 4.42
N LEU A 48 -13.73 -5.72 4.34
CA LEU A 48 -14.02 -4.67 3.33
C LEU A 48 -13.82 -5.19 1.91
N ARG A 49 -12.77 -5.98 1.70
CA ARG A 49 -12.46 -6.59 0.40
C ARG A 49 -13.53 -7.60 0.01
N ASP A 50 -13.90 -8.49 0.93
CA ASP A 50 -14.92 -9.52 0.71
C ASP A 50 -16.30 -8.90 0.46
N LEU A 51 -16.68 -7.88 1.25
CA LEU A 51 -17.90 -7.10 1.05
C LEU A 51 -17.99 -6.55 -0.38
N GLN A 52 -16.87 -6.05 -0.92
CA GLN A 52 -16.85 -5.52 -2.27
C GLN A 52 -16.92 -6.63 -3.34
N PHE A 53 -16.39 -7.82 -3.06
CA PHE A 53 -16.60 -8.98 -3.92
C PHE A 53 -18.08 -9.41 -3.91
N GLU A 54 -18.71 -9.53 -2.75
CA GLU A 54 -20.12 -9.91 -2.63
C GLU A 54 -21.06 -8.94 -3.35
N PHE A 55 -20.80 -7.63 -3.24
CA PHE A 55 -21.54 -6.60 -3.97
C PHE A 55 -21.36 -6.75 -5.48
N ARG A 56 -20.13 -6.97 -5.96
CA ARG A 56 -19.86 -7.19 -7.40
C ARG A 56 -20.50 -8.47 -7.94
N LEU A 57 -20.69 -9.47 -7.09
CA LEU A 57 -21.42 -10.70 -7.42
C LEU A 57 -22.95 -10.51 -7.40
N GLY A 58 -23.44 -9.33 -7.03
CA GLY A 58 -24.87 -9.02 -6.99
C GLY A 58 -25.61 -9.69 -5.83
N LYS A 59 -24.90 -10.21 -4.82
CA LYS A 59 -25.52 -10.83 -3.63
C LYS A 59 -26.12 -9.81 -2.66
N LEU A 60 -25.71 -8.55 -2.77
CA LEU A 60 -26.01 -7.50 -1.81
C LEU A 60 -26.61 -6.27 -2.52
N SER A 61 -27.58 -5.63 -1.88
CA SER A 61 -28.15 -4.37 -2.36
C SER A 61 -27.16 -3.21 -2.16
N ASP A 62 -27.31 -2.12 -2.92
CA ASP A 62 -26.45 -0.94 -2.75
C ASP A 62 -26.60 -0.35 -1.33
N ALA A 63 -27.84 -0.27 -0.82
CA ALA A 63 -28.11 0.24 0.53
C ALA A 63 -27.40 -0.59 1.62
N ASP A 64 -27.46 -1.92 1.52
CA ASP A 64 -26.82 -2.83 2.48
C ASP A 64 -25.29 -2.77 2.37
N TYR A 65 -24.78 -2.67 1.15
CA TYR A 65 -23.35 -2.48 0.90
C TYR A 65 -22.83 -1.17 1.53
N GLN A 66 -23.49 -0.03 1.28
CA GLN A 66 -23.07 1.25 1.84
C GLN A 66 -23.12 1.26 3.37
N LYS A 67 -24.18 0.66 3.94
CA LYS A 67 -24.32 0.56 5.39
C LYS A 67 -23.18 -0.26 6.01
N THR A 68 -22.97 -1.47 5.52
CA THR A 68 -21.94 -2.39 6.04
C THR A 68 -20.54 -1.82 5.84
N LYS A 69 -20.30 -1.17 4.70
CA LYS A 69 -19.05 -0.48 4.41
C LYS A 69 -18.77 0.64 5.41
N LEU A 70 -19.76 1.48 5.71
CA LEU A 70 -19.60 2.55 6.71
C LEU A 70 -19.31 1.99 8.10
N ASP A 71 -19.97 0.90 8.48
CA ASP A 71 -19.76 0.26 9.78
C ASP A 71 -18.32 -0.30 9.90
N LEU A 72 -17.84 -1.02 8.88
CA LEU A 72 -16.45 -1.50 8.82
C LEU A 72 -15.43 -0.36 8.79
N GLN A 73 -15.73 0.75 8.09
CA GLN A 73 -14.85 1.92 8.07
C GLN A 73 -14.74 2.59 9.44
N ARG A 74 -15.84 2.65 10.21
CA ARG A 74 -15.82 3.16 11.59
C ARG A 74 -15.01 2.25 12.50
N GLU A 75 -15.16 0.94 12.37
CA GLU A 75 -14.37 -0.03 13.13
C GLU A 75 -12.87 0.10 12.81
N LEU A 76 -12.52 0.20 11.52
CA LEU A 76 -11.13 0.41 11.09
C LEU A 76 -10.54 1.69 11.68
N ALA A 77 -11.29 2.80 11.66
CA ALA A 77 -10.85 4.06 12.23
C ALA A 77 -10.58 3.95 13.74
N ARG A 78 -11.44 3.21 14.46
CA ARG A 78 -11.26 2.95 15.90
C ARG A 78 -10.00 2.13 16.17
N VAL A 79 -9.79 1.04 15.43
CA VAL A 79 -8.61 0.17 15.61
C VAL A 79 -7.33 0.94 15.32
N LEU A 80 -7.31 1.77 14.27
CA LEU A 80 -6.15 2.61 13.96
C LEU A 80 -5.85 3.62 15.09
N ALA A 81 -6.88 4.25 15.67
CA ALA A 81 -6.69 5.16 16.80
C ALA A 81 -6.15 4.44 18.05
N GLU A 82 -6.60 3.21 18.32
CA GLU A 82 -6.08 2.39 19.42
C GLU A 82 -4.61 1.99 19.19
N ILE A 83 -4.22 1.67 17.95
CA ILE A 83 -2.82 1.40 17.59
C ILE A 83 -1.95 2.65 17.79
N ASP A 84 -2.41 3.80 17.32
CA ASP A 84 -1.68 5.07 17.43
C ASP A 84 -1.52 5.50 18.89
N ALA A 85 -2.51 5.23 19.76
CA ALA A 85 -2.44 5.51 21.19
C ALA A 85 -1.42 4.63 21.94
N LEU A 86 -1.21 3.39 21.47
CA LEU A 86 -0.25 2.45 22.06
C LEU A 86 1.17 2.61 21.50
N LYS A 87 1.33 3.31 20.37
CA LYS A 87 2.65 3.59 19.82
C LYS A 87 3.36 4.59 20.74
N PRO A 88 4.52 4.25 21.33
CA PRO A 88 5.28 5.22 22.10
C PRO A 88 5.55 6.42 21.20
N ALA A 89 5.31 7.62 21.73
CA ALA A 89 5.48 8.87 20.99
C ALA A 89 6.89 8.93 20.41
N ALA A 90 7.02 8.49 19.15
CA ALA A 90 8.20 8.78 18.37
C ALA A 90 8.27 10.31 18.30
N PRO A 91 9.45 10.92 18.47
CA PRO A 91 9.60 12.36 18.26
C PRO A 91 9.01 12.67 16.88
N PRO A 92 8.26 13.77 16.73
CA PRO A 92 7.42 14.01 15.58
C PRO A 92 8.27 13.90 14.31
N ALA A 93 8.20 12.73 13.66
CA ALA A 93 8.57 12.57 12.28
C ALA A 93 7.50 13.35 11.54
N GLN A 94 7.81 14.64 11.39
CA GLN A 94 7.19 15.62 10.53
C GLN A 94 6.16 14.97 9.61
N GLN A 95 4.91 14.94 10.08
CA GLN A 95 3.79 15.04 9.16
C GLN A 95 4.11 16.30 8.36
N PRO A 96 4.29 16.25 7.03
CA PRO A 96 4.21 17.47 6.26
C PRO A 96 2.80 17.99 6.52
N LEU A 97 2.71 18.99 7.39
CA LEU A 97 1.53 19.81 7.53
C LEU A 97 1.08 20.11 6.11
N GLN A 98 -0.18 19.81 5.84
CA GLN A 98 -0.89 20.38 4.71
C GLN A 98 -0.77 21.89 4.86
N GLN A 99 0.22 22.46 4.16
CA GLN A 99 0.49 23.87 4.20
C GLN A 99 -0.42 24.50 3.16
N PRO A 100 -1.29 25.46 3.52
CA PRO A 100 -2.08 26.17 2.54
C PRO A 100 -1.10 26.90 1.62
N VAL A 101 -0.97 26.41 0.39
CA VAL A 101 -0.22 27.03 -0.71
C VAL A 101 -0.97 28.28 -1.18
N GLN A 102 -1.05 29.28 -0.31
CA GLN A 102 -1.53 30.62 -0.64
C GLN A 102 -0.79 31.65 0.24
N ALA A 103 0.50 31.87 -0.03
CA ALA A 103 1.22 33.13 0.26
C ALA A 103 2.73 32.97 -0.01
N LYS A 104 3.12 32.69 -1.26
CA LYS A 104 4.50 32.98 -1.71
C LYS A 104 4.57 33.23 -3.21
N ALA A 105 3.57 33.94 -3.73
CA ALA A 105 3.64 34.63 -5.01
C ALA A 105 4.05 36.09 -4.75
N ALA A 106 5.34 36.35 -4.49
CA ALA A 106 5.84 37.74 -4.42
C ALA A 106 7.37 37.92 -4.59
N ALA A 107 8.19 36.85 -4.66
CA ALA A 107 9.64 37.01 -4.54
C ALA A 107 10.49 36.52 -5.73
N GLN A 108 9.89 36.24 -6.89
CA GLN A 108 10.66 35.94 -8.11
C GLN A 108 10.11 36.73 -9.31
N ALA A 109 10.10 38.05 -9.15
CA ALA A 109 9.94 38.99 -10.24
C ALA A 109 11.32 39.57 -10.58
N LYS A 110 12.10 38.85 -11.39
CA LYS A 110 13.07 39.44 -12.31
C LYS A 110 13.60 38.40 -13.29
N ALA A 111 13.56 38.79 -14.57
CA ALA A 111 14.03 38.09 -15.77
C ALA A 111 13.15 36.95 -16.30
N TYR A 112 11.95 37.30 -16.77
CA TYR A 112 11.44 36.69 -18.00
C TYR A 112 11.03 37.81 -18.96
N VAL A 113 11.85 38.01 -19.99
CA VAL A 113 11.51 38.78 -21.19
C VAL A 113 10.89 37.78 -22.16
N PRO A 114 9.64 37.97 -22.62
CA PRO A 114 9.01 37.04 -23.55
C PRO A 114 9.54 37.26 -24.97
N PRO A 115 9.94 36.21 -25.69
CA PRO A 115 9.92 36.20 -27.15
C PRO A 115 8.55 35.68 -27.67
N PRO A 116 8.10 36.15 -28.84
CA PRO A 116 6.71 36.03 -29.26
C PRO A 116 6.33 34.66 -29.80
N ALA A 117 5.03 34.40 -29.71
CA ALA A 117 4.32 33.26 -30.27
C ALA A 117 4.72 32.97 -31.74
N SER A 118 5.17 31.74 -31.98
CA SER A 118 4.91 30.86 -33.13
C SER A 118 5.76 29.60 -32.88
N ALA A 119 5.34 28.36 -33.07
CA ALA A 119 4.46 27.81 -34.07
C ALA A 119 3.84 26.50 -33.57
N ALA A 120 2.71 26.15 -34.15
CA ALA A 120 2.03 24.87 -33.98
C ALA A 120 2.90 23.67 -34.40
N SER A 121 2.68 22.54 -33.71
CA SER A 121 2.69 21.20 -34.30
C SER A 121 1.83 20.31 -33.40
N ALA A 122 0.53 20.18 -33.65
CA ALA A 122 -0.07 19.21 -34.57
C ALA A 122 0.28 17.76 -34.20
N ASN A 123 -0.55 17.18 -33.32
CA ASN A 123 -1.12 15.82 -33.37
C ASN A 123 -1.62 15.44 -31.97
N GLY A 124 -2.80 15.97 -31.59
CA GLY A 124 -3.49 15.54 -30.38
C GLY A 124 -4.06 14.15 -30.60
N HIS A 125 -3.62 13.17 -29.81
CA HIS A 125 -4.19 11.83 -29.86
C HIS A 125 -5.48 11.81 -29.02
N THR A 126 -6.60 12.12 -29.67
CA THR A 126 -7.94 12.08 -29.08
C THR A 126 -8.49 10.67 -29.11
N CYS A 127 -8.98 10.18 -27.97
CA CYS A 127 -9.58 8.85 -27.89
C CYS A 127 -10.94 8.81 -28.61
N PRO A 128 -11.18 7.88 -29.57
CA PRO A 128 -12.46 7.78 -30.28
C PRO A 128 -13.61 7.22 -29.43
N HIS A 129 -13.31 6.64 -28.25
CA HIS A 129 -14.32 6.05 -27.36
C HIS A 129 -14.86 6.98 -26.28
N CYS A 130 -14.08 7.98 -25.88
CA CYS A 130 -14.45 8.88 -24.77
C CYS A 130 -14.09 10.35 -25.00
N GLY A 131 -13.38 10.68 -26.09
CA GLY A 131 -13.09 12.06 -26.48
C GLY A 131 -11.94 12.73 -25.72
N SER A 132 -11.27 12.05 -24.80
CA SER A 132 -10.13 12.62 -24.06
C SER A 132 -8.93 12.85 -24.98
N ALA A 133 -8.32 14.03 -24.88
CA ALA A 133 -7.13 14.41 -25.64
C ALA A 133 -5.86 14.16 -24.82
N PHE A 134 -4.87 13.50 -25.43
CA PHE A 134 -3.60 13.22 -24.77
C PHE A 134 -2.42 13.84 -25.51
N PRO A 135 -1.40 14.34 -24.79
CA PRO A 135 -0.20 14.91 -25.38
C PRO A 135 0.77 13.83 -25.89
N GLN A 136 0.58 12.55 -25.54
CA GLN A 136 1.44 11.45 -25.95
C GLN A 136 0.62 10.27 -26.51
N PRO A 137 1.10 9.55 -27.54
CA PRO A 137 0.42 8.38 -28.09
C PRO A 137 0.48 7.19 -27.11
N MET A 138 -0.68 6.71 -26.68
CA MET A 138 -0.81 5.52 -25.81
C MET A 138 -1.52 4.38 -26.57
N LYS A 139 -1.19 3.12 -26.26
CA LYS A 139 -1.86 1.95 -26.87
C LYS A 139 -3.29 1.74 -26.33
N PHE A 140 -3.55 2.24 -25.13
CA PHE A 140 -4.84 2.19 -24.43
C PHE A 140 -5.15 3.57 -23.87
N CYS A 141 -6.42 3.94 -23.79
CA CYS A 141 -6.85 5.19 -23.18
C CYS A 141 -6.72 5.11 -21.65
N GLY A 142 -6.04 6.08 -21.04
CA GLY A 142 -5.84 6.14 -19.58
C GLY A 142 -7.12 6.45 -18.77
N GLU A 143 -8.15 6.99 -19.42
CA GLU A 143 -9.43 7.33 -18.79
C GLU A 143 -10.45 6.18 -18.94
N CYS A 144 -10.66 5.70 -20.17
CA CYS A 144 -11.72 4.71 -20.46
C CYS A 144 -11.22 3.27 -20.64
N GLY A 145 -9.91 3.03 -20.60
CA GLY A 145 -9.27 1.70 -20.64
C GLY A 145 -9.36 0.96 -21.98
N LYS A 146 -9.97 1.53 -23.01
CA LYS A 146 -10.12 0.89 -24.34
C LYS A 146 -8.88 1.08 -25.21
N ALA A 147 -8.60 0.09 -26.05
CA ALA A 147 -7.50 0.14 -27.00
C ALA A 147 -7.70 1.32 -27.97
N MET A 148 -6.64 2.09 -28.21
CA MET A 148 -6.63 3.16 -29.21
C MET A 148 -6.16 2.52 -30.52
N ALA A 149 -7.14 2.16 -31.36
CA ALA A 149 -6.95 1.64 -32.72
C ALA A 149 -7.16 2.77 -33.74
#